data_AF-X1U8C7-F1
#
_entry.id   AF-X1U8C7-F1
#
_cell.length_a   1.000
_cell.length_b   1.000
_cell.length_c   1.000
_cell.angle_alpha   90.00
_cell.angle_beta   90.00
_cell.angle_gamma   90.00
#
_symmetry.space_group_name_H-M   'P 1'
#
loop_
_entity.id
_entity.type
_entity.pdbx_description
1 polymer ?
#
loop_
_entity_poly.entity_id
_entity_poly.type
_entity_poly.pdbx_seq_one_letter_code
_entity_poly.pdbx_strand_id
1 'polypeptide(L)'
;MAVIEAGLIVNGMPIIRSVYYPDEKEVDPFIRTGLFTAIQTFAATAFNDEAEEMKLKRYSIIIKDLDPGSKEQLLLYTVAEKGTDFVEVKKRLANLEKKLDLDRVILDSPVMTSELKQIKKMIDKELKDLCLKPADRAKGVFG
;
A
#
# COMPACT_ATOMS: atom_id res chain seq x y z
N MET A 1 4.88 -9.11 -13.89
CA MET A 1 4.09 -9.39 -12.69
C MET A 1 4.94 -9.01 -11.50
N ALA A 2 4.62 -7.85 -10.95
CA ALA A 2 5.27 -7.27 -9.79
C ALA A 2 4.30 -6.28 -9.10
N VAL A 3 4.63 -5.95 -7.86
CA VAL A 3 4.11 -4.76 -7.19
C VAL A 3 4.69 -3.53 -7.88
N ILE A 4 3.84 -2.59 -8.26
CA ILE A 4 4.23 -1.36 -8.96
C ILE A 4 4.27 -0.15 -8.02
N GLU A 5 3.44 -0.17 -6.97
CA GLU A 5 3.37 0.89 -5.99
C GLU A 5 2.87 0.35 -4.65
N ALA A 6 3.34 0.93 -3.55
CA ALA A 6 2.79 0.72 -2.22
C ALA A 6 2.91 2.00 -1.39
N GLY A 7 2.09 2.13 -0.35
CA GLY A 7 2.12 3.32 0.48
C GLY A 7 1.17 3.31 1.66
N LEU A 8 1.19 4.42 2.38
CA LEU A 8 0.39 4.66 3.57
C LEU A 8 -0.45 5.92 3.36
N ILE A 9 -1.74 5.83 3.68
CA ILE A 9 -2.73 6.88 3.57
C ILE A 9 -3.27 7.17 4.96
N VAL A 10 -3.42 8.45 5.28
CA VAL A 10 -3.92 8.91 6.56
C VAL A 10 -5.01 9.93 6.28
N ASN A 11 -6.24 9.64 6.68
CA ASN A 11 -7.39 10.54 6.48
C ASN A 11 -7.49 11.04 5.01
N GLY A 12 -7.26 10.15 4.05
CA GLY A 12 -7.25 10.46 2.62
C GLY A 12 -5.97 11.13 2.08
N MET A 13 -4.98 11.44 2.92
CA MET A 13 -3.72 12.02 2.50
C MET A 13 -2.64 10.95 2.25
N PRO A 14 -1.94 10.98 1.09
CA PRO A 14 -0.82 10.07 0.83
C PRO A 14 0.42 10.48 1.63
N ILE A 15 0.62 9.91 2.82
CA ILE A 15 1.77 10.23 3.66
C ILE A 15 3.05 9.52 3.19
N ILE A 16 2.91 8.26 2.76
CA ILE A 16 4.01 7.49 2.19
C ILE A 16 3.60 6.98 0.82
N ARG A 17 4.51 7.14 -0.14
CA ARG A 17 4.37 6.58 -1.48
C ARG A 17 5.71 6.05 -1.96
N SER A 18 5.73 4.76 -2.26
CA SER A 18 6.86 4.06 -2.88
C SER A 18 6.42 3.58 -4.26
N VAL A 19 6.98 4.20 -5.30
CA VAL A 19 6.75 3.83 -6.70
C VAL A 19 7.94 3.00 -7.17
N TYR A 20 7.68 1.75 -7.56
CA TYR A 20 8.72 0.82 -8.04
C TYR A 20 8.81 0.78 -9.56
N TYR A 21 7.66 0.95 -10.22
CA TYR A 21 7.56 1.07 -11.67
C TYR A 21 6.71 2.30 -12.02
N PRO A 22 7.33 3.45 -12.33
CA PRO A 22 6.59 4.64 -12.70
C PRO A 22 5.87 4.43 -14.05
N ASP A 23 4.61 4.86 -14.12
CA ASP A 23 3.82 4.88 -15.36
C ASP A 23 4.08 6.20 -16.12
N GLU A 24 3.95 6.19 -17.44
CA GLU A 24 4.10 7.39 -18.28
C GLU A 24 3.03 8.44 -17.99
N LYS A 25 1.87 8.01 -17.49
CA LYS A 25 0.77 8.88 -17.05
C LYS A 25 0.55 8.72 -15.55
N GLU A 26 1.26 9.53 -14.79
CA GLU A 26 1.07 9.61 -13.35
C GLU A 26 -0.26 10.30 -13.02
N VAL A 27 -1.19 9.55 -12.42
CA VAL A 27 -2.40 10.12 -11.81
C VAL A 27 -2.02 10.78 -10.49
N ASP A 28 -2.59 11.97 -10.24
CA ASP A 28 -2.41 12.70 -8.97
C ASP A 28 -2.62 11.76 -7.77
N PRO A 29 -1.64 11.66 -6.85
CA PRO A 29 -1.75 10.84 -5.65
C PRO A 29 -3.01 11.09 -4.84
N PHE A 30 -3.49 12.35 -4.73
CA PHE A 30 -4.69 12.69 -3.96
C PHE A 30 -5.97 12.16 -4.59
N ILE A 31 -6.05 12.12 -5.93
CA ILE A 31 -7.20 11.50 -6.61
C ILE A 31 -7.25 10.02 -6.27
N ARG A 32 -6.10 9.36 -6.25
CA ARG A 32 -5.99 7.93 -5.95
C ARG A 32 -6.33 7.63 -4.49
N THR A 33 -5.73 8.35 -3.54
CA THR A 33 -6.02 8.13 -2.12
C THR A 33 -7.45 8.49 -1.77
N GLY A 34 -8.02 9.51 -2.41
CA GLY A 34 -9.44 9.85 -2.32
C GLY A 34 -10.34 8.70 -2.77
N LEU A 35 -10.03 8.05 -3.90
CA LEU A 35 -10.77 6.88 -4.35
C LEU A 35 -10.68 5.71 -3.35
N PHE A 36 -9.49 5.38 -2.86
CA PHE A 36 -9.31 4.27 -1.92
C PHE A 36 -10.06 4.51 -0.60
N THR A 37 -9.97 5.74 -0.09
CA THR A 37 -10.70 6.20 1.09
C THR A 37 -12.21 6.08 0.87
N ALA A 38 -12.71 6.57 -0.27
CA ALA A 38 -14.14 6.51 -0.58
C ALA A 38 -14.66 5.07 -0.69
N ILE A 39 -13.88 4.16 -1.28
CA ILE A 39 -14.22 2.74 -1.37
C ILE A 39 -14.31 2.11 0.03
N GLN A 40 -13.31 2.36 0.89
CA GLN A 40 -13.28 1.81 2.24
C GLN A 40 -14.46 2.35 3.08
N THR A 41 -14.70 3.66 3.02
CA THR A 41 -15.82 4.30 3.72
C THR A 41 -17.17 3.78 3.23
N PHE A 42 -17.32 3.58 1.92
CA PHE A 42 -18.52 2.99 1.34
C PHE A 42 -18.74 1.55 1.84
N ALA A 43 -17.71 0.70 1.82
CA ALA A 43 -17.80 -0.66 2.33
C ALA A 43 -18.23 -0.70 3.81
N ALA A 44 -17.60 0.12 4.65
CA ALA A 44 -17.91 0.21 6.06
C ALA A 44 -19.35 0.72 6.31
N THR A 45 -19.78 1.74 5.58
CA THR A 45 -21.11 2.36 5.80
C THR A 45 -22.25 1.52 5.24
N ALA A 46 -22.09 0.99 4.02
CA ALA A 46 -23.17 0.29 3.32
C ALA A 46 -23.30 -1.17 3.76
N PHE A 47 -22.19 -1.81 4.15
CA PHE A 47 -22.16 -3.26 4.39
C PHE A 47 -21.60 -3.64 5.76
N ASN A 48 -21.11 -2.67 6.55
CA ASN A 48 -20.36 -2.95 7.78
C ASN A 48 -19.23 -3.96 7.54
N ASP A 49 -18.51 -3.75 6.43
CA ASP A 49 -17.47 -4.63 5.89
C ASP A 49 -16.29 -3.79 5.37
N GLU A 50 -15.20 -4.44 4.97
CA GLU A 50 -13.97 -3.80 4.51
C GLU A 50 -13.62 -4.16 3.06
N ALA A 51 -13.13 -3.19 2.30
CA ALA A 51 -12.72 -3.42 0.93
C ALA A 51 -11.27 -3.89 0.86
N GLU A 52 -11.04 -5.19 1.06
CA GLU A 52 -9.67 -5.75 1.04
C GLU A 52 -8.98 -5.67 -0.33
N GLU A 53 -9.72 -5.91 -1.41
CA GLU A 53 -9.16 -6.06 -2.76
C GLU A 53 -10.08 -5.51 -3.85
N MET A 54 -9.54 -4.63 -4.69
CA MET A 54 -10.18 -4.16 -5.90
C MET A 54 -9.45 -4.69 -7.14
N LYS A 55 -10.16 -5.48 -7.96
CA LYS A 55 -9.63 -6.04 -9.20
C LYS A 55 -9.97 -5.16 -10.40
N LEU A 56 -8.94 -4.70 -11.10
CA LEU A 56 -9.05 -4.02 -12.38
C LEU A 56 -8.62 -4.96 -13.51
N LYS A 57 -8.82 -4.55 -14.77
CA LYS A 57 -8.47 -5.37 -15.94
C LYS A 57 -6.99 -5.80 -15.96
N ARG A 58 -6.09 -4.89 -15.58
CA ARG A 58 -4.63 -5.08 -15.62
C ARG A 58 -3.95 -5.07 -14.26
N TYR A 59 -4.63 -4.56 -13.24
CA TYR A 59 -4.06 -4.34 -11.92
C TYR A 59 -4.98 -4.92 -10.86
N SER A 60 -4.46 -5.16 -9.67
CA SER A 60 -5.30 -5.28 -8.49
C SER A 60 -4.71 -4.46 -7.37
N ILE A 61 -5.60 -3.89 -6.58
CA ILE A 61 -5.29 -2.96 -5.52
C ILE A 61 -5.70 -3.64 -4.23
N ILE A 62 -4.74 -3.82 -3.32
CA ILE A 62 -5.01 -4.27 -1.96
C ILE A 62 -5.05 -3.03 -1.10
N ILE A 63 -6.11 -2.92 -0.30
CA ILE A 63 -6.29 -1.86 0.70
C ILE A 63 -6.49 -2.59 2.02
N LYS A 64 -5.78 -2.11 3.05
CA LYS A 64 -5.90 -2.65 4.39
C LYS A 64 -6.01 -1.50 5.37
N ASP A 65 -7.07 -1.51 6.16
CA ASP A 65 -7.20 -0.62 7.31
C ASP A 65 -6.29 -1.16 8.43
N LEU A 66 -5.41 -0.31 8.95
CA LEU A 66 -4.49 -0.65 10.02
C LEU A 66 -5.07 -0.34 11.39
N ASP A 67 -6.10 0.50 11.49
CA ASP A 67 -6.70 0.90 12.76
C ASP A 67 -8.25 0.91 12.69
N PRO A 68 -8.86 -0.27 12.46
CA PRO A 68 -10.29 -0.38 12.28
C PRO A 68 -11.05 0.05 13.54
N GLY A 69 -11.90 1.06 13.41
CA GLY A 69 -12.72 1.61 14.50
C GLY A 69 -12.16 2.87 15.15
N SER A 70 -10.96 3.31 14.76
CA SER A 70 -10.44 4.62 15.10
C SER A 70 -11.20 5.74 14.37
N LYS A 71 -11.11 6.96 14.92
CA LYS A 71 -11.61 8.16 14.24
C LYS A 71 -10.73 8.54 13.05
N GLU A 72 -9.47 8.15 13.08
CA GLU A 72 -8.51 8.40 12.02
C GLU A 72 -8.40 7.18 11.13
N GLN A 73 -8.52 7.39 9.82
CA GLN A 73 -8.42 6.31 8.86
C GLN A 73 -6.97 6.12 8.45
N LEU A 74 -6.41 4.95 8.75
CA LEU A 74 -5.03 4.59 8.44
C LEU A 74 -4.99 3.43 7.45
N LEU A 75 -4.80 3.73 6.16
CA LEU A 75 -4.82 2.71 5.12
C LEU A 75 -3.42 2.39 4.62
N LEU A 76 -3.05 1.12 4.66
CA LEU A 76 -1.93 0.57 3.91
C LEU A 76 -2.46 0.09 2.56
N TYR A 77 -1.80 0.49 1.47
CA TYR A 77 -2.21 0.05 0.13
C TYR A 77 -1.05 -0.52 -0.67
N THR A 78 -1.40 -1.35 -1.65
CA THR A 78 -0.48 -1.88 -2.66
C THR A 78 -1.19 -2.02 -3.99
N VAL A 79 -0.53 -1.59 -5.06
CA VAL A 79 -0.97 -1.78 -6.44
C VAL A 79 -0.03 -2.76 -7.11
N ALA A 80 -0.56 -3.83 -7.70
CA ALA A 80 0.23 -4.82 -8.40
C ALA A 80 -0.37 -5.18 -9.76
N GLU A 81 0.49 -5.58 -10.69
CA GLU A 81 0.07 -6.13 -11.98
C GLU A 81 -0.73 -7.42 -11.76
N LYS A 82 -1.75 -7.64 -12.61
CA LYS A 82 -2.52 -8.88 -12.63
C LYS A 82 -1.57 -10.07 -12.76
N GLY A 83 -1.80 -11.09 -11.93
CA GLY A 83 -1.01 -12.33 -11.79
C GLY A 83 0.28 -12.22 -10.98
N THR A 84 0.53 -11.07 -10.35
CA THR A 84 1.37 -11.06 -9.14
C THR A 84 0.73 -11.96 -8.08
N ASP A 85 1.54 -12.63 -7.25
CA ASP A 85 1.02 -13.50 -6.19
C ASP A 85 0.38 -12.66 -5.07
N PHE A 86 -0.92 -12.43 -5.18
CA PHE A 86 -1.68 -11.61 -4.24
C PHE A 86 -1.80 -12.24 -2.85
N VAL A 87 -1.73 -13.57 -2.74
CA VAL A 87 -1.75 -14.24 -1.43
C VAL A 87 -0.48 -13.90 -0.67
N GLU A 88 0.67 -13.96 -1.35
CA GLU A 88 1.94 -13.56 -0.75
C GLU A 88 1.97 -12.04 -0.46
N VAL A 89 1.45 -11.18 -1.34
CA VAL A 89 1.34 -9.73 -1.06
C VAL A 89 0.52 -9.48 0.22
N LYS A 90 -0.68 -10.05 0.34
CA LYS A 90 -1.52 -9.90 1.54
C LYS A 90 -0.80 -10.38 2.80
N LYS A 91 -0.08 -11.51 2.72
CA LYS A 91 0.72 -12.05 3.83
C LYS A 91 1.85 -11.10 4.25
N ARG A 92 2.55 -10.49 3.27
CA ARG A 92 3.59 -9.48 3.53
C ARG A 92 3.03 -8.23 4.19
N LEU A 93 1.88 -7.75 3.75
CA LEU A 93 1.22 -6.60 4.37
C LEU A 93 0.75 -6.90 5.81
N ALA A 94 0.21 -8.10 6.07
CA ALA A 94 -0.14 -8.52 7.43
C ALA A 94 1.10 -8.66 8.35
N ASN A 95 2.26 -9.05 7.80
CA ASN A 95 3.50 -9.04 8.55
C ASN A 95 4.01 -7.62 8.82
N LEU A 96 3.80 -6.70 7.88
CA LEU A 96 4.16 -5.30 8.04
C LEU A 96 3.33 -4.65 9.15
N GLU A 97 2.00 -4.81 9.10
CA GLU A 97 1.05 -4.37 10.13
C GLU A 97 1.53 -4.73 11.54
N LYS A 98 1.89 -6.00 11.78
CA LYS A 98 2.40 -6.46 13.08
C LYS A 98 3.69 -5.78 13.55
N LYS A 99 4.46 -5.21 12.63
CA LYS A 99 5.72 -4.52 12.92
C LYS A 99 5.53 -3.00 13.05
N LEU A 100 4.41 -2.47 12.56
CA LEU A 100 4.12 -1.05 12.65
C LEU A 100 3.61 -0.75 14.07
N ASP A 101 4.35 0.11 14.75
CA ASP A 101 3.94 0.67 16.03
C ASP A 101 3.01 1.86 15.74
N LEU A 102 1.71 1.57 15.65
CA LEU A 102 0.68 2.55 15.27
C LEU A 102 0.59 3.72 16.25
N ASP A 103 0.81 3.45 17.55
CA ASP A 103 0.78 4.46 18.63
C ASP A 103 1.89 5.52 18.50
N ARG A 104 2.97 5.21 17.76
CA ARG A 104 4.10 6.12 17.53
C ARG A 104 4.10 6.78 16.17
N VAL A 105 3.16 6.46 15.29
CA VAL A 105 3.09 7.11 13.99
C VAL A 105 2.56 8.52 14.22
N ILE A 106 3.43 9.52 14.07
CA ILE A 106 2.99 10.92 14.06
C ILE A 106 2.31 11.16 12.72
N LEU A 107 0.99 11.00 12.71
CA LEU A 107 0.12 11.05 11.54
C LEU A 107 -0.31 12.48 11.16
N ASP A 108 -0.12 13.44 12.08
CA ASP A 108 -0.51 14.85 11.91
C ASP A 108 0.48 15.70 11.11
N SER A 109 1.67 15.18 10.81
CA SER A 109 2.70 15.97 10.11
C SER A 109 2.68 15.69 8.60
N PRO A 110 2.42 16.70 7.75
CA PRO A 110 2.57 16.56 6.30
C PRO A 110 4.05 16.46 5.87
N VAL A 111 4.99 16.52 6.82
CA VAL A 111 6.43 16.51 6.56
C VAL A 111 6.99 15.11 6.80
N MET A 112 7.83 14.64 5.88
CA MET A 112 8.53 13.35 5.98
C MET A 112 9.48 13.32 7.19
N THR A 113 8.99 12.81 8.32
CA THR A 113 9.75 12.64 9.57
C THR A 113 10.70 11.45 9.54
N SER A 114 11.48 11.25 10.60
CA SER A 114 12.41 10.13 10.69
C SER A 114 11.67 8.79 10.80
N GLU A 115 10.54 8.81 11.46
CA GLU A 115 9.59 7.72 11.70
C GLU A 115 8.94 7.31 10.37
N LEU A 116 8.43 8.27 9.60
CA LEU A 116 7.85 8.00 8.28
C LEU A 116 8.89 7.42 7.30
N LYS A 117 10.16 7.87 7.37
CA LYS A 117 11.25 7.27 6.60
C LYS A 117 11.52 5.83 7.01
N GLN A 118 11.43 5.50 8.30
CA GLN A 118 11.59 4.12 8.77
C GLN A 118 10.44 3.24 8.27
N ILE A 119 9.20 3.72 8.37
CA ILE A 119 8.02 3.02 7.84
C ILE A 119 8.16 2.78 6.34
N LYS A 120 8.55 3.80 5.57
CA LYS A 120 8.81 3.66 4.13
C LYS A 120 9.86 2.57 3.85
N LYS A 121 10.97 2.56 4.59
CA LYS A 121 12.00 1.51 4.47
C LYS A 121 11.46 0.13 4.82
N MET A 122 10.57 0.02 5.80
CA MET A 122 9.93 -1.25 6.16
C MET A 122 9.02 -1.74 5.04
N ILE A 123 8.20 -0.87 4.45
CA ILE A 123 7.36 -1.18 3.27
C ILE A 123 8.25 -1.70 2.13
N ASP A 124 9.28 -0.94 1.77
CA ASP A 124 10.19 -1.27 0.67
C ASP A 124 10.93 -2.59 0.92
N LYS A 125 11.32 -2.86 2.18
CA LYS A 125 11.99 -4.11 2.56
C LYS A 125 11.05 -5.31 2.51
N GLU A 126 9.82 -5.17 2.99
CA GLU A 126 8.86 -6.27 3.06
C GLU A 126 8.35 -6.68 1.66
N LEU A 127 8.27 -5.72 0.74
CA LEU A 127 7.81 -5.95 -0.64
C LEU A 127 8.93 -6.19 -1.65
N LYS A 128 10.20 -5.99 -1.28
CA LYS A 128 11.37 -5.99 -2.18
C LYS A 128 11.33 -7.05 -3.29
N ASP A 129 11.09 -8.31 -2.94
CA ASP A 129 11.13 -9.43 -3.88
C ASP A 129 9.91 -9.45 -4.83
N LEU A 130 8.78 -8.92 -4.35
CA LEU A 130 7.53 -8.79 -5.09
C LEU A 130 7.55 -7.58 -6.02
N CYS A 131 8.41 -6.59 -5.75
CA CYS A 131 8.64 -5.43 -6.61
C CYS A 131 9.55 -5.73 -7.82
N LEU A 132 10.13 -6.93 -7.93
CA LEU A 132 11.01 -7.28 -9.04
C LEU A 132 10.28 -8.12 -10.08
N LYS A 133 10.31 -7.67 -11.35
CA LYS A 133 9.85 -8.49 -12.47
C LYS A 133 10.68 -9.79 -12.55
N PRO A 134 10.11 -10.89 -13.08
CA PRO A 134 10.79 -12.18 -13.12
C PRO A 134 12.19 -12.15 -13.75
N ALA A 135 12.38 -11.34 -14.81
CA ALA A 135 13.67 -11.16 -15.47
C ALA A 135 14.72 -10.48 -14.57
N ASP A 136 14.30 -9.53 -13.73
CA ASP A 136 15.19 -8.81 -12.82
C ASP A 136 15.57 -9.68 -11.61
N ARG A 137 14.64 -10.51 -11.14
CA ARG A 137 14.92 -11.53 -10.10
C ARG A 137 15.97 -12.53 -10.55
N ALA A 138 15.88 -13.00 -11.80
CA ALA A 138 16.84 -13.95 -12.36
C ALA A 138 18.25 -13.36 -12.44
N LYS A 139 18.40 -12.07 -12.81
CA LYS A 139 19.70 -11.39 -12.83
C LYS A 139 20.34 -11.27 -11.44
N GLY A 140 19.55 -11.08 -10.39
CA GLY A 140 20.08 -10.98 -9.02
C GLY A 140 20.51 -12.32 -8.40
N VAL A 141 20.08 -13.45 -8.98
CA VAL A 141 20.42 -14.81 -8.50
C VAL A 141 21.54 -15.45 -9.33
N PHE A 142 21.61 -15.13 -10.62
CA PHE A 142 22.51 -15.78 -11.58
C PHE A 142 23.54 -14.85 -12.24
N GLY A 143 23.53 -13.55 -11.93
CA GLY A 143 24.53 -12.57 -12.37
C GLY A 143 25.47 -12.21 -11.24
#